data_AF-A0A450WGA7-F1
#
_entry.id   AF-A0A450WGA7-F1
#
_cell.length_a   1.000
_cell.length_b   1.000
_cell.length_c   1.000
_cell.angle_alpha   90.00
_cell.angle_beta   90.00
_cell.angle_gamma   90.00
#
_symmetry.space_group_name_H-M   'P 1'
#
loop_
_entity.id
_entity.type
_entity.pdbx_description
1 polymer ?
#
loop_
_entity_poly.entity_id
_entity_poly.type
_entity_poly.pdbx_seq_one_letter_code
_entity_poly.pdbx_strand_id
1 'polypeptide(L)' 'MAKGRNQHSAQLKAKVALEAVKGQKTTSQLSSEYQIHPTVINRWKKQLLESLP' A
#
# COMPACT_ATOMS: atom_id res chain seq x y z
N MET A 1 10.04 -12.11 -23.51
CA MET A 1 10.65 -11.91 -22.18
C MET A 1 9.73 -11.02 -21.34
N ALA A 2 8.77 -11.62 -20.62
CA ALA A 2 7.75 -10.88 -19.89
C ALA A 2 8.38 -10.12 -18.72
N LYS A 3 8.34 -8.79 -18.83
CA LYS A 3 8.80 -7.77 -17.89
C LYS A 3 8.50 -8.20 -16.45
N GLY A 4 9.56 -8.55 -15.72
CA GLY A 4 9.53 -8.87 -14.30
C GLY A 4 8.71 -7.79 -13.60
N ARG A 5 7.51 -8.16 -13.17
CA ARG A 5 6.71 -7.30 -12.33
C ARG A 5 7.57 -7.06 -11.12
N ASN A 6 8.04 -5.83 -10.93
CA ASN A 6 8.41 -5.32 -9.61
C ASN A 6 7.15 -5.43 -8.76
N GLN A 7 6.84 -6.66 -8.32
CA GLN A 7 5.86 -6.95 -7.32
C GLN A 7 6.51 -6.42 -6.07
N HIS A 8 6.22 -5.17 -5.73
CA HIS A 8 6.12 -4.86 -4.30
C HIS A 8 5.20 -5.95 -3.77
N SER A 9 5.77 -6.91 -3.02
CA SER A 9 5.11 -8.16 -2.67
C SER A 9 3.70 -7.85 -2.24
N ALA A 10 2.70 -8.58 -2.73
CA ALA A 10 1.30 -8.34 -2.37
C ALA A 10 1.10 -8.22 -0.85
N GLN A 11 1.96 -8.91 -0.09
CA GLN A 11 2.11 -8.80 1.35
C GLN A 11 2.50 -7.40 1.86
N LEU A 12 3.46 -6.72 1.23
CA LEU A 12 3.90 -5.36 1.59
C LEU A 12 2.79 -4.35 1.25
N LYS A 13 2.13 -4.55 0.10
CA LYS A 13 0.97 -3.78 -0.34
C LYS A 13 -0.19 -3.89 0.66
N ALA A 14 -0.53 -5.11 1.05
CA ALA A 14 -1.58 -5.42 2.02
C ALA A 14 -1.22 -4.92 3.42
N LYS A 15 0.04 -5.08 3.85
CA LYS A 15 0.53 -4.60 5.14
C LYS A 15 0.47 -3.08 5.24
N VAL A 16 0.93 -2.36 4.22
CA VAL A 16 0.87 -0.89 4.16
C VAL A 16 -0.59 -0.41 4.08
N ALA A 17 -1.45 -1.07 3.30
CA ALA A 17 -2.87 -0.74 3.24
C ALA A 17 -3.58 -0.98 4.58
N LEU A 18 -3.29 -2.10 5.26
CA LEU A 18 -3.79 -2.40 6.60
C LEU A 18 -3.27 -1.39 7.63
N GLU A 19 -1.97 -1.10 7.67
CA GLU A 19 -1.40 -0.09 8.59
C GLU A 19 -2.02 1.30 8.36
N ALA A 20 -2.25 1.67 7.09
CA ALA A 20 -2.90 2.92 6.70
C ALA A 20 -4.40 2.97 7.04
N VAL A 21 -5.11 1.85 6.99
CA VAL A 21 -6.54 1.75 7.37
C VAL A 21 -6.71 1.70 8.88
N LYS A 22 -5.82 0.97 9.58
CA LYS A 22 -5.83 0.82 11.03
C LYS A 22 -5.48 2.11 11.77
N GLY A 23 -5.07 3.17 11.06
CA GLY A 23 -4.72 4.47 11.62
C GLY A 23 -3.45 4.45 12.49
N GLN A 24 -2.73 3.33 12.53
CA GLN A 24 -1.54 3.18 13.37
C GLN A 24 -0.31 3.88 12.80
N LYS A 25 -0.27 4.09 11.48
CA LYS A 25 0.74 4.92 10.83
C LYS A 25 0.08 5.80 9.78
N THR A 26 0.43 7.08 9.79
CA THR A 26 -0.03 8.02 8.77
C THR A 26 0.55 7.63 7.42
N THR A 27 -0.18 7.93 6.34
CA THR A 27 0.29 7.72 4.97
C THR A 27 1.65 8.39 4.71
N SER A 28 1.93 9.49 5.40
CA SER A 28 3.23 10.18 5.35
C SER A 28 4.35 9.38 6.01
N GLN A 29 4.10 8.74 7.16
CA GLN A 29 5.08 7.88 7.84
C GLN A 29 5.36 6.60 7.06
N LEU A 30 4.30 5.95 6.56
CA LEU A 30 4.44 4.79 5.69
C LEU A 30 5.19 5.14 4.40
N SER A 31 4.98 6.36 3.88
CA SER A 31 5.70 6.85 2.72
C SER A 31 7.19 6.99 2.98
N SER A 32 7.60 7.50 4.15
CA SER A 32 9.02 7.61 4.49
C SER A 32 9.65 6.25 4.84
N GLU A 33 8.94 5.40 5.59
CA GLU A 33 9.47 4.13 6.09
C GLU A 33 9.61 3.09 4.98
N TYR A 34 8.61 3.00 4.11
CA TYR A 34 8.62 2.05 2.99
C TYR A 34 9.08 2.69 1.67
N GLN A 35 9.39 4.00 1.65
CA GLN A 35 9.73 4.77 0.43
C GLN A 35 8.64 4.69 -0.65
N ILE A 36 7.37 4.61 -0.23
CA ILE A 36 6.22 4.45 -1.11
C ILE A 36 5.51 5.79 -1.25
N HIS A 37 5.33 6.27 -2.47
CA HIS A 37 4.64 7.54 -2.69
C HIS A 37 3.24 7.54 -2.04
N PRO A 38 2.82 8.60 -1.34
CA PRO A 38 1.53 8.63 -0.63
C PRO A 38 0.34 8.41 -1.57
N THR A 39 0.45 8.81 -2.84
CA THR A 39 -0.51 8.50 -3.92
C THR A 39 -0.74 7.01 -4.09
N VAL A 40 0.33 6.22 -4.00
CA VAL A 40 0.30 4.76 -4.15
C VAL A 40 -0.36 4.11 -2.93
N ILE A 41 -0.04 4.60 -1.73
CA ILE A 41 -0.69 4.16 -0.48
C ILE A 41 -2.20 4.44 -0.53
N ASN A 42 -2.60 5.62 -1.01
CA ASN A 42 -4.01 5.98 -1.13
C ASN A 42 -4.74 5.11 -2.17
N ARG A 43 -4.06 4.76 -3.28
CA ARG A 43 -4.59 3.79 -4.25
C ARG A 43 -4.78 2.41 -3.59
N TRP A 44 -3.86 1.96 -2.75
CA TRP A 44 -3.97 0.65 -2.08
C TRP A 44 -5.06 0.64 -1.02
N LYS A 45 -5.20 1.75 -0.29
CA LYS A 45 -6.32 1.97 0.64
C LYS A 45 -7.66 1.88 -0.09
N LYS A 46 -7.81 2.54 -1.24
CA LYS A 46 -8.99 2.44 -2.09
C LYS A 46 -9.23 1.01 -2.59
N GLN A 47 -8.21 0.34 -3.11
CA GLN A 47 -8.35 -1.05 -3.55
C GLN A 47 -8.76 -2.00 -2.41
N LEU A 48 -8.29 -1.76 -1.18
CA LEU A 48 -8.70 -2.56 -0.02
C LEU A 48 -10.17 -2.32 0.34
N LEU A 49 -10.62 -1.06 0.28
CA LEU A 49 -12.01 -0.68 0.53
C LEU A 49 -12.96 -1.17 -0.57
N GLU A 50 -12.57 -1.10 -1.84
CA GLU A 50 -13.35 -1.68 -2.97
C GLU A 50 -13.37 -3.21 -2.93
N SER A 51 -12.35 -3.84 -2.34
CA SER A 51 -12.31 -5.30 -2.19
C SER A 51 -13.09 -5.81 -0.98
N LEU A 52 -13.58 -4.93 -0.11
CA LEU A 52 -14.56 -5.26 0.93
C LEU A 52 -15.95 -5.03 0.30
N PRO A 53 -16.72 -6.09 -0.01
CA PRO A 53 -18.04 -5.97 -0.61
C PRO A 53 -19.04 -5.24 0.30
#